data_AF-A0A838J503-F1
#
_entry.id   AF-A0A838J503-F1
#
_cell.length_a   1.000
_cell.length_b   1.000
_cell.length_c   1.000
_cell.angle_alpha   90.00
_cell.angle_beta   90.00
_cell.angle_gamma   90.00
#
_symmetry.space_group_name_H-M   'P 1'
#
loop_
_entity.id
_entity.type
_entity.pdbx_description
1 polymer ?
#
loop_
_entity_poly.entity_id
_entity_poly.type
_entity_poly.pdbx_seq_one_letter_code
_entity_poly.pdbx_strand_id
1 'polypeptide(L)' 'METGKAILMINMLASELGYELKWARLPNGAVSDSFRLDNHKGEERLFRGPKKYEQALQWLRAKV' A
#
# COMPACT_ATOMS: atom_id res chain seq x y z
N MET A 1 8.87 7.37 -11.48
CA MET A 1 8.28 8.08 -10.32
C MET A 1 9.23 7.85 -9.14
N GLU A 2 9.61 8.88 -8.39
CA GLU A 2 10.46 8.66 -7.21
C GLU A 2 9.66 7.90 -6.14
N THR A 3 10.21 6.80 -5.62
CA THR A 3 9.55 5.89 -4.67
C THR A 3 8.99 6.63 -3.45
N GLY A 4 9.70 7.63 -2.94
CA GLY A 4 9.24 8.45 -1.81
C GLY A 4 7.94 9.20 -2.10
N LYS A 5 7.81 9.81 -3.29
CA LYS A 5 6.59 10.51 -3.70
C LYS A 5 5.40 9.56 -3.84
N ALA A 6 5.65 8.36 -4.36
CA ALA A 6 4.62 7.33 -4.51
C ALA A 6 4.06 6.89 -3.16
N ILE A 7 4.95 6.61 -2.19
CA ILE A 7 4.56 6.22 -0.83
C ILE A 7 3.77 7.33 -0.13
N LEU A 8 4.19 8.59 -0.29
CA LEU A 8 3.45 9.73 0.28
C LEU A 8 2.02 9.81 -0.27
N MET A 9 1.87 9.73 -1.60
CA MET A 9 0.55 9.75 -2.24
C MET A 9 -0.33 8.56 -1.81
N ILE A 10 0.26 7.37 -1.67
CA ILE A 10 -0.46 6.18 -1.17
C ILE A 10 -0.95 6.43 0.25
N ASN A 11 -0.10 6.93 1.15
CA ASN A 11 -0.49 7.20 2.53
C ASN A 11 -1.62 8.24 2.62
N MET A 12 -1.55 9.31 1.83
CA MET A 12 -2.60 10.33 1.81
C MET A 12 -3.94 9.74 1.37
N LEU A 13 -3.98 9.09 0.20
CA LEU A 13 -5.21 8.48 -0.34
C LEU A 13 -5.73 7.35 0.54
N ALA A 14 -4.84 6.52 1.09
CA ALA A 14 -5.21 5.47 2.02
C ALA A 14 -5.88 6.07 3.27
N SER A 15 -5.29 7.10 3.87
CA SER A 15 -5.86 7.78 5.04
C SER A 15 -7.22 8.39 4.76
N GLU A 16 -7.42 9.02 3.61
CA GLU A 16 -8.71 9.60 3.19
C GLU A 16 -9.78 8.52 3.03
N LEU A 17 -9.40 7.37 2.48
CA LEU A 17 -10.30 6.23 2.22
C LEU A 17 -10.42 5.27 3.43
N GLY A 18 -9.75 5.56 4.54
CA GLY A 18 -9.76 4.74 5.76
C GLY A 18 -8.96 3.44 5.67
N TYR A 19 -7.96 3.35 4.80
CA TYR A 19 -6.99 2.26 4.74
C TYR A 19 -5.69 2.61 5.49
N GLU A 20 -5.08 1.59 6.08
CA GLU A 20 -3.74 1.64 6.66
C GLU A 20 -2.73 0.90 5.78
N LEU A 21 -1.53 1.47 5.62
CA LEU A 21 -0.40 0.82 4.96
C LEU A 21 0.41 0.00 5.97
N LYS A 22 0.45 -1.32 5.75
CA LYS A 22 1.20 -2.27 6.59
C LYS A 22 2.28 -2.96 5.75
N TRP A 23 3.55 -2.77 6.09
CA TRP A 23 4.65 -3.49 5.47
C TRP A 23 4.63 -4.96 5.88
N ALA A 24 4.69 -5.86 4.91
CA ALA A 24 4.80 -7.29 5.21
C ALA A 24 6.18 -7.55 5.83
N ARG A 25 6.22 -8.33 6.91
CA ARG A 25 7.48 -8.83 7.48
C ARG A 25 7.70 -10.25 7.03
N LEU A 26 8.94 -10.57 6.71
CA LEU A 26 9.38 -11.94 6.48
C LEU A 26 9.47 -12.68 7.82
N PRO A 27 9.40 -14.02 7.84
CA PRO A 27 9.50 -14.83 9.06
C PRO A 27 10.80 -14.60 9.85
N ASN A 28 11.86 -14.13 9.19
CA ASN A 28 13.13 -13.76 9.80
C ASN A 28 13.17 -12.32 10.37
N GLY A 29 12.03 -11.62 10.39
CA GLY A 29 11.92 -10.25 10.91
C GLY A 29 12.33 -9.15 9.93
N ALA A 30 12.86 -9.48 8.75
CA ALA A 30 13.20 -8.49 7.74
C ALA A 30 11.94 -7.86 7.10
N VAL A 31 12.03 -6.58 6.75
CA VAL A 31 10.98 -5.89 5.98
C VAL A 31 10.93 -6.49 4.58
N SER A 32 9.77 -7.03 4.19
CA SER A 32 9.54 -7.50 2.84
C SER A 32 9.39 -6.31 1.90
N ASP A 33 9.81 -6.47 0.65
CA ASP A 33 9.52 -5.53 -0.45
C ASP A 33 8.03 -5.51 -0.87
N SER A 34 7.13 -5.84 0.06
CA SER A 34 5.68 -5.86 -0.13
C SER A 34 4.95 -5.19 1.01
N PHE A 35 3.80 -4.60 0.70
CA PHE A 35 2.95 -3.94 1.68
C PHE A 35 1.48 -4.22 1.37
N ARG A 36 0.66 -4.15 2.41
CA ARG A 36 -0.78 -4.32 2.37
C ARG A 36 -1.47 -2.99 2.67
N LEU A 37 -2.58 -2.74 2.00
CA LEU A 37 -3.57 -1.74 2.39
C LEU A 37 -4.77 -2.47 3.01
N ASP A 38 -5.21 -2.02 4.18
CA ASP A 38 -6.25 -2.68 4.97
C ASP A 38 -7.15 -1.61 5.62
N ASN A 39 -8.46 -1.68 5.40
CA ASN A 39 -9.42 -0.72 5.96
C ASN A 39 -10.09 -1.18 7.26
N HIS A 40 -9.67 -2.31 7.83
CA HIS A 40 -10.27 -2.95 9.02
C HIS A 40 -11.77 -3.25 8.91
N LYS A 41 -12.36 -3.13 7.71
CA LYS A 41 -13.76 -3.43 7.39
C LYS A 41 -13.89 -4.69 6.53
N GLY A 42 -12.82 -5.49 6.46
CA GLY A 42 -12.76 -6.73 5.69
C GLY A 42 -12.23 -6.57 4.27
N GLU A 43 -11.82 -5.37 3.85
CA GLU A 43 -11.13 -5.19 2.58
C GLU A 43 -9.63 -4.97 2.79
N GLU A 44 -8.85 -5.91 2.28
CA GLU A 44 -7.40 -5.81 2.21
C GLU A 44 -6.86 -6.11 0.82
N ARG A 45 -5.74 -5.46 0.48
CA ARG A 45 -5.03 -5.70 -0.77
C ARG A 45 -3.53 -5.69 -0.57
N LEU A 46 -2.87 -6.75 -1.02
CA LEU A 46 -1.42 -6.91 -0.96
C LEU A 46 -0.77 -6.53 -2.29
N PHE A 47 0.27 -5.70 -2.23
CA PHE A 47 1.02 -5.24 -3.41
C PHE A 47 2.47 -5.73 -3.33
N ARG A 48 2.96 -6.28 -4.44
CA ARG A 48 4.29 -6.92 -4.55
C ARG A 48 4.95 -6.60 -5.89
N GLY A 49 6.27 -6.73 -5.94
CA GLY A 49 7.04 -6.59 -7.18
C GLY A 49 7.35 -5.15 -7.57
N PRO A 50 7.92 -4.93 -8.77
CA PRO A 50 8.52 -3.65 -9.14
C PRO A 50 7.52 -2.52 -9.36
N LYS A 51 6.26 -2.83 -9.68
CA LYS A 51 5.19 -1.84 -9.95
C LYS A 51 4.18 -1.70 -8.80
N LYS A 52 4.52 -2.20 -7.61
CA LYS A 52 3.59 -2.26 -6.47
C LYS A 52 3.03 -0.89 -6.05
N TYR A 53 3.83 0.17 -6.16
CA TYR A 53 3.41 1.51 -5.78
C TYR A 53 2.43 2.10 -6.80
N GLU A 54 2.72 1.95 -8.09
CA GLU A 54 1.82 2.37 -9.17
C GLU A 54 0.49 1.62 -9.11
N GLN A 55 0.54 0.30 -8.88
CA GLN A 55 -0.66 -0.53 -8.73
C GLN A 55 -1.49 -0.12 -7.50
N ALA A 56 -0.85 0.15 -6.36
CA ALA A 56 -1.54 0.60 -5.16
C ALA A 56 -2.21 1.96 -5.37
N LEU A 57 -1.54 2.91 -6.02
CA LEU A 57 -2.11 4.21 -6.35
C LEU A 57 -3.30 4.08 -7.30
N GLN A 58 -3.18 3.29 -8.35
CA GLN A 58 -4.29 3.06 -9.29
C GLN A 58 -5.49 2.43 -8.59
N TRP A 59 -5.24 1.45 -7.72
CA TRP A 59 -6.30 0.78 -6.96
C TRP A 59 -7.00 1.73 -5.97
N LEU A 60 -6.25 2.56 -5.24
CA LEU A 60 -6.82 3.58 -4.35
C LEU A 60 -7.61 4.64 -5.13
N ARG A 61 -7.08 5.12 -6.27
CA ARG A 61 -7.77 6.10 -7.11
C ARG A 61 -9.09 5.60 -7.70
N ALA A 62 -9.20 4.30 -7.94
CA ALA A 62 -10.44 3.68 -8.43
C ALA A 62 -11.54 3.61 -7.36
N LYS A 63 -11.26 4.01 -6.11
CA LYS A 63 -12.19 4.00 -4.98
C LYS A 63 -12.65 5.38 -4.54
N VAL A 64 -12.04 6.43 -5.10
CA VAL A 64 -12.45 7.83 -4.91
C VAL A 64 -13.68 8.11 -5.76
#